data_AF-A0A7S3IFK4-F1
#
_entry.id   AF-A0A7S3IFK4-F1
#
_cell.length_a   1.000
_cell.length_b   1.000
_cell.length_c   1.000
_cell.angle_alpha   90.00
_cell.angle_beta   90.00
_cell.angle_gamma   90.00
#
_symmetry.space_group_name_H-M   'P 1'
#
loop_
_entity.id
_entity.type
_entity.pdbx_description
1 polymer ?
#
loop_
_entity_poly.entity_id
_entity_poly.type
_entity_poly.pdbx_seq_one_letter_code
_entity_poly.pdbx_strand_id
1 'polypeptide(L)'
;DLLKKMLTYDPEERISVEDALSHPYLKQLHYPEDEPTTEPVCAFDFDFEKFSLSKDDFKELIYEEILLYHNDEAAFDYIKNKRQYPDGVLHMRFGNRYRRAYRNQ
;
A
#
# COMPACT_ATOMS: atom_id res chain seq x y z
N ASP A 1 23.51 5.85 19.50
CA ASP A 1 23.59 6.52 18.20
C ASP A 1 22.30 6.30 17.42
N LEU A 2 22.07 5.11 16.85
CA LEU A 2 20.85 4.70 16.11
C LEU A 2 19.54 5.36 16.55
N LEU A 3 19.14 5.22 17.83
CA LEU A 3 17.88 5.77 18.33
C LEU A 3 17.75 7.30 18.13
N LYS A 4 18.86 8.05 18.26
CA LYS A 4 18.86 9.49 18.02
C LYS A 4 18.61 9.83 16.55
N LYS A 5 19.07 8.98 15.63
CA LYS A 5 18.85 9.13 14.17
C LYS A 5 17.44 8.73 13.74
N MET A 6 16.76 7.89 14.53
CA MET A 6 15.35 7.52 14.31
C MET A 6 14.37 8.56 14.88
N LEU A 7 14.74 9.21 15.98
CA LEU A 7 13.88 10.15 16.70
C LEU A 7 14.22 11.62 16.37
N THR A 8 14.28 11.93 15.08
CA THR A 8 14.43 13.30 14.57
C THR A 8 13.07 14.00 14.47
N TYR A 9 13.09 15.33 14.60
CA TYR A 9 11.89 16.15 14.41
C TYR A 9 11.48 16.20 12.93
N ASP A 10 12.44 16.48 12.05
CA ASP A 10 12.24 16.49 10.61
C ASP A 10 12.22 15.05 10.07
N PRO A 11 11.14 14.61 9.39
CA PRO A 11 11.08 13.29 8.77
C PRO A 11 12.11 13.10 7.65
N GLU A 12 12.53 14.16 6.95
CA GLU A 12 13.54 14.08 5.88
C GLU A 12 14.93 13.79 6.45
N GLU A 13 15.19 14.21 7.70
CA GLU A 13 16.42 13.94 8.44
C GLU A 13 16.41 12.59 9.17
N ARG A 14 15.26 11.89 9.17
CA ARG A 14 15.14 10.58 9.83
C ARG A 14 15.90 9.54 9.01
N ILE A 15 16.72 8.73 9.69
CA ILE A 15 17.43 7.63 9.05
C ILE A 15 16.47 6.71 8.27
N SER A 16 16.87 6.30 7.08
CA SER A 16 16.14 5.31 6.27
C SER A 16 16.20 3.92 6.91
N VAL A 17 15.34 3.01 6.47
CA VAL A 17 15.37 1.62 6.97
C VAL A 17 16.67 0.94 6.53
N GLU A 18 17.12 1.19 5.31
CA GLU A 18 18.35 0.66 4.72
C GLU A 18 19.59 1.09 5.52
N ASP A 19 19.70 2.38 5.84
CA ASP A 19 20.81 2.91 6.63
C ASP A 19 20.74 2.44 8.09
N ALA A 20 19.52 2.23 8.63
CA ALA A 20 19.33 1.69 9.96
C ALA A 20 19.78 0.22 10.06
N LEU A 21 19.46 -0.61 9.07
CA LEU A 21 19.90 -2.01 8.99
C LEU A 21 21.44 -2.10 8.88
N SER A 22 22.05 -1.20 8.12
CA SER A 22 23.51 -1.07 7.99
C SER A 22 24.22 -0.49 9.23
N HIS A 23 23.49 -0.06 10.25
CA HIS A 23 24.06 0.62 11.41
C HIS A 23 24.89 -0.33 12.30
N PRO A 24 26.05 0.09 12.87
CA PRO A 24 26.93 -0.78 13.68
C PRO A 24 26.25 -1.52 14.84
N TYR A 25 25.19 -0.94 15.39
CA TYR A 25 24.34 -1.56 16.43
C TYR A 25 23.67 -2.87 15.96
N LEU A 26 23.26 -2.96 14.69
CA LEU A 26 22.61 -4.13 14.11
C LEU A 26 23.58 -5.05 13.36
N LYS A 27 24.88 -4.74 13.32
CA LYS A 27 25.88 -5.46 12.52
C LYS A 27 25.90 -6.98 12.72
N GLN A 28 25.59 -7.47 13.91
CA GLN A 28 25.56 -8.91 14.19
C GLN A 28 24.36 -9.65 13.59
N LEU A 29 23.30 -8.90 13.25
CA LEU A 29 22.05 -9.42 12.70
C LEU A 29 21.87 -9.05 11.23
N HIS A 30 22.52 -7.98 10.77
CA HIS A 30 22.38 -7.49 9.40
C HIS A 30 22.85 -8.53 8.39
N TYR A 31 21.93 -8.93 7.50
CA TYR A 31 22.19 -9.92 6.47
C TYR A 31 21.48 -9.52 5.16
N PRO A 32 22.19 -8.82 4.24
CA PRO A 32 21.57 -8.26 3.03
C PRO A 32 20.81 -9.27 2.15
N GLU A 33 21.27 -10.52 2.11
CA GLU A 33 20.64 -11.58 1.31
C GLU A 33 19.30 -12.07 1.90
N ASP A 34 19.04 -11.79 3.19
CA ASP A 34 17.79 -12.11 3.91
C ASP A 34 16.97 -10.83 4.23
N GLU A 35 17.32 -9.72 3.60
CA GLU A 35 16.64 -8.42 3.71
C GLU A 35 16.12 -7.96 2.33
N PRO A 36 15.18 -8.71 1.71
CA PRO A 36 14.71 -8.40 0.37
C PRO A 36 13.89 -7.10 0.33
N THR A 37 14.02 -6.37 -0.77
CA THR A 37 13.17 -5.23 -1.10
C THR A 37 12.01 -5.67 -2.01
N THR A 38 11.01 -4.80 -2.16
CA THR A 38 9.90 -5.02 -3.08
C THR A 38 9.64 -3.76 -3.89
N GLU A 39 9.00 -3.92 -5.05
CA GLU A 39 8.58 -2.80 -5.86
C GLU A 39 7.52 -1.97 -5.13
N PRO A 40 7.46 -0.65 -5.36
CA PRO A 40 6.41 0.19 -4.79
C PRO A 40 5.02 -0.40 -5.05
N VAL A 41 4.21 -0.47 -4.00
CA VAL A 41 2.85 -0.99 -4.11
C VAL A 41 2.02 -0.06 -4.99
N CYS A 42 1.18 -0.64 -5.85
CA CYS A 42 0.40 0.11 -6.82
C CYS A 42 -0.70 0.93 -6.12
N ALA A 43 -0.93 2.17 -6.57
CA ALA A 43 -1.99 3.03 -6.01
C ALA A 43 -3.40 2.39 -6.13
N PHE A 44 -3.60 1.52 -7.14
CA PHE A 44 -4.78 0.69 -7.30
C PHE A 44 -5.13 -0.12 -6.04
N ASP A 45 -4.13 -0.64 -5.33
CA ASP A 45 -4.33 -1.50 -4.15
C ASP A 45 -4.87 -0.69 -2.95
N PHE A 46 -4.66 0.62 -2.96
CA PHE A 46 -5.12 1.56 -1.93
C PHE A 46 -6.31 2.41 -2.40
N ASP A 47 -6.93 2.08 -3.54
CA ASP A 47 -8.00 2.89 -4.12
C ASP A 47 -9.20 3.05 -3.16
N PHE A 48 -9.49 2.04 -2.33
CA PHE A 48 -10.55 2.07 -1.34
C PHE A 48 -10.39 3.20 -0.30
N GLU A 49 -9.16 3.65 -0.03
CA GLU A 49 -8.89 4.71 0.94
C GLU A 49 -9.42 6.07 0.49
N LYS A 50 -9.59 6.27 -0.83
CA LYS A 50 -10.07 7.53 -1.41
C LYS A 50 -11.56 7.76 -1.12
N PHE A 51 -12.31 6.71 -0.78
CA PHE A 51 -13.77 6.75 -0.65
C PHE A 51 -14.27 6.61 0.79
N SER A 52 -15.37 7.28 1.11
CA SER A 52 -16.14 7.08 2.34
C SER A 52 -17.03 5.84 2.18
N LEU A 53 -16.52 4.69 2.59
CA LEU A 53 -17.17 3.38 2.47
C LEU A 53 -17.89 3.00 3.77
N SER A 54 -19.07 2.39 3.64
CA SER A 54 -19.82 1.81 4.76
C SER A 54 -19.30 0.41 5.11
N LYS A 55 -19.80 -0.14 6.23
CA LYS A 55 -19.49 -1.52 6.63
C LYS A 55 -19.87 -2.54 5.55
N ASP A 56 -21.00 -2.33 4.88
CA ASP A 56 -21.48 -3.29 3.88
C ASP A 56 -20.67 -3.18 2.58
N ASP A 57 -20.24 -1.97 2.19
CA ASP A 57 -19.29 -1.80 1.08
C ASP A 57 -17.98 -2.56 1.33
N PHE A 58 -17.42 -2.47 2.55
CA PHE A 58 -16.21 -3.21 2.90
C PHE A 58 -16.42 -4.72 2.89
N LYS A 59 -17.59 -5.23 3.31
CA LYS A 59 -17.88 -6.67 3.22
C LYS A 59 -17.86 -7.15 1.77
N GLU A 60 -18.43 -6.37 0.86
CA GLU A 60 -18.42 -6.68 -0.57
C GLU A 60 -17.01 -6.68 -1.13
N LEU A 61 -16.21 -5.63 -0.86
CA LEU A 61 -14.82 -5.58 -1.32
C LEU A 61 -13.96 -6.73 -0.77
N ILE A 62 -14.15 -7.11 0.49
CA ILE A 62 -13.47 -8.28 1.08
C ILE A 62 -13.92 -9.57 0.40
N TYR A 63 -15.21 -9.69 0.08
CA TYR A 63 -15.72 -10.85 -0.66
C TYR A 63 -15.14 -10.92 -2.08
N GLU A 64 -15.06 -9.79 -2.78
CA GLU A 64 -14.41 -9.69 -4.09
C GLU A 64 -12.92 -10.09 -4.01
N GLU A 65 -12.21 -9.67 -2.96
CA GLU A 65 -10.82 -10.09 -2.70
C GLU A 65 -10.71 -11.62 -2.51
N ILE A 66 -11.64 -12.23 -1.75
CA ILE A 66 -11.69 -13.67 -1.58
C ILE A 66 -11.90 -14.37 -2.94
N LEU A 67 -12.74 -13.83 -3.81
CA LEU A 67 -12.99 -14.40 -5.14
C LEU A 67 -11.73 -14.44 -6.01
N LEU A 68 -10.77 -13.51 -5.83
CA LEU A 68 -9.50 -13.53 -6.56
C LEU A 68 -8.71 -14.84 -6.35
N TYR A 69 -8.92 -15.51 -5.21
CA TYR A 69 -8.25 -16.79 -4.90
C TYR A 69 -9.07 -18.02 -5.27
N HIS A 70 -10.34 -17.86 -5.60
CA HIS A 70 -11.29 -18.97 -5.80
C HIS A 70 -11.92 -18.98 -7.21
N ASN A 71 -11.68 -17.95 -8.01
CA ASN A 71 -12.19 -17.82 -9.36
C ASN A 71 -11.14 -17.16 -10.26
N ASP A 72 -10.67 -17.92 -11.26
CA ASP A 72 -9.64 -17.47 -12.21
C ASP A 72 -10.09 -16.23 -13.00
N GLU A 73 -11.35 -16.16 -13.43
CA GLU A 73 -11.90 -15.02 -14.18
C GLU A 73 -11.83 -13.73 -13.35
N ALA A 74 -12.18 -13.80 -12.07
CA ALA A 74 -12.08 -12.67 -11.16
C ALA A 74 -10.61 -12.19 -11.01
N ALA A 75 -9.66 -13.14 -10.90
CA ALA A 75 -8.24 -12.82 -10.85
C ALA A 75 -7.74 -12.17 -12.15
N PHE A 76 -8.15 -12.69 -13.31
CA PHE A 76 -7.79 -12.12 -14.61
C PHE A 76 -8.33 -10.69 -14.76
N ASP A 77 -9.58 -10.46 -14.40
CA ASP A 77 -10.21 -9.14 -14.46
C ASP A 77 -9.53 -8.14 -13.51
N TYR A 78 -9.17 -8.57 -12.30
CA TYR A 78 -8.40 -7.76 -11.36
C TYR A 78 -7.05 -7.33 -11.95
N ILE A 79 -6.27 -8.27 -12.49
CA ILE A 79 -4.95 -7.98 -13.10
C ILE A 79 -5.11 -7.04 -14.30
N LYS A 80 -6.13 -7.25 -15.12
CA LYS A 80 -6.45 -6.40 -16.27
C LYS A 80 -6.79 -4.97 -15.81
N ASN A 81 -7.67 -4.83 -14.82
CA ASN A 81 -8.08 -3.54 -14.28
C ASN A 81 -6.89 -2.80 -13.66
N LYS A 82 -6.06 -3.49 -12.88
CA LYS A 82 -4.84 -2.93 -12.28
C LYS A 82 -3.86 -2.38 -13.31
N ARG A 83 -3.72 -3.06 -14.46
CA ARG A 83 -2.89 -2.58 -15.58
C ARG A 83 -3.51 -1.40 -16.33
N GLN A 84 -4.82 -1.42 -16.53
CA GLN A 84 -5.53 -0.41 -17.32
C GLN A 84 -5.78 0.88 -16.54
N TYR A 85 -5.99 0.77 -15.23
CA TYR A 85 -6.37 1.87 -14.34
C TYR A 85 -5.46 1.88 -13.11
N PRO A 86 -4.16 2.19 -13.25
CA PRO A 86 -3.20 2.08 -12.14
C PRO A 86 -3.53 2.97 -10.94
N ASP A 87 -4.34 4.02 -11.13
CA ASP A 87 -4.80 4.92 -10.07
C ASP A 87 -6.10 4.46 -9.38
N GLY A 88 -6.71 3.36 -9.82
CA GLY A 88 -7.92 2.80 -9.23
C GLY A 88 -9.16 2.80 -10.13
N VAL A 89 -10.14 1.96 -9.78
CA VAL A 89 -11.41 1.75 -10.51
C VAL A 89 -12.65 1.97 -9.65
N LEU A 90 -12.51 2.05 -8.33
CA LEU A 90 -13.63 2.20 -7.41
C LEU A 90 -14.36 3.54 -7.57
N HIS A 91 -13.73 4.53 -8.23
CA HIS A 91 -14.39 5.77 -8.63
C HIS A 91 -15.62 5.53 -9.51
N MET A 92 -15.63 4.45 -10.30
CA MET A 92 -16.77 4.06 -11.13
C MET A 92 -17.98 3.64 -10.28
N ARG A 93 -17.73 3.01 -9.12
CA ARG A 93 -18.79 2.55 -8.19
C ARG A 93 -19.14 3.60 -7.13
N PHE A 94 -18.14 4.35 -6.67
CA PHE A 94 -18.21 5.17 -5.46
C PHE A 94 -17.81 6.63 -5.67
N GLY A 95 -17.70 7.11 -6.91
CA GLY A 95 -17.22 8.46 -7.23
C GLY A 95 -17.92 9.60 -6.48
N ASN A 96 -19.20 9.47 -6.14
CA ASN A 96 -19.92 10.48 -5.35
C ASN A 96 -19.51 10.52 -3.86
N ARG A 97 -18.64 9.62 -3.41
CA ARG A 97 -18.26 9.40 -2.02
C ARG A 97 -16.77 9.68 -1.75
N TYR A 98 -16.09 10.47 -2.58
CA TYR A 98 -14.70 10.86 -2.31
C TYR A 98 -14.56 11.56 -0.95
N ARG A 99 -13.61 11.05 -0.16
CA ARG A 99 -13.15 11.69 1.07
C ARG A 99 -12.55 13.04 0.72
N ARG A 100 -12.76 14.03 1.59
CA ARG A 100 -12.35 15.42 1.33
C ARG A 100 -10.86 15.57 1.01
N ALA A 101 -9.99 14.76 1.62
CA ALA A 101 -8.55 14.78 1.38
C ALA A 101 -8.16 14.42 -0.07
N TYR A 102 -9.02 13.72 -0.80
CA TYR A 102 -8.73 13.18 -2.13
C TYR A 102 -9.59 13.81 -3.24
N ARG A 103 -10.36 14.88 -2.97
CA ARG A 103 -11.25 15.49 -3.98
C ARG A 103 -10.54 16.30 -5.05
N ASN A 104 -9.27 16.65 -4.85
CA ASN A 104 -8.49 17.56 -5.70
C ASN A 104 -7.14 16.94 -6.12
N GLN A 105 -6.98 15.63 -5.96
CA GLN A 105 -5.83 14.85 -6.44
C GLN A 105 -6.27 14.10 -7.69
#